data_AF-A0A257B5L8-F1
#
_entry.id   AF-A0A257B5L8-F1
#
_cell.length_a   1.000
_cell.length_b   1.000
_cell.length_c   1.000
_cell.angle_alpha   90.00
_cell.angle_beta   90.00
_cell.angle_gamma   90.00
#
_symmetry.space_group_name_H-M   'P 1'
#
loop_
_entity.id
_entity.type
_entity.pdbx_description
1 polymer ?
#
loop_
_entity_poly.entity_id
_entity_poly.type
_entity_poly.pdbx_seq_one_letter_code
_entity_poly.pdbx_strand_id
1 'polypeptide(L)'
;MEKIFDMFLKVFKFVRLPLIVIFIVALSRFTIGISGVPYAPRGNAMFSIVATMILSSFYFGALSASVGNFRWVETALVGFIIAEFAELLIWVLTFISLVGNFRNSYFLHWDSLNLKEGAIADYQALIPRTVALFTAPILCMIVACISRGLFSSLAPKPAMPSNAGQS
;
A
#
# COMPACT_ATOMS: atom_id res chain seq x y z
N MET A 1 -21.41 -2.50 -16.52
CA MET A 1 -20.12 -3.13 -16.16
C MET A 1 -18.93 -2.40 -16.76
N GLU A 2 -18.94 -2.07 -18.05
CA GLU A 2 -17.87 -1.35 -18.75
C GLU A 2 -17.37 -0.08 -18.01
N LYS A 3 -18.29 0.80 -17.60
CA LYS A 3 -17.95 2.02 -16.84
C LYS A 3 -17.23 1.78 -15.51
N ILE A 4 -17.53 0.67 -14.81
CA ILE A 4 -16.87 0.34 -13.54
C ILE A 4 -15.45 -0.13 -13.83
N PHE A 5 -15.28 -0.98 -14.83
CA PHE A 5 -13.97 -1.47 -15.24
C PHE A 5 -13.04 -0.32 -15.68
N ASP A 6 -13.55 0.62 -16.48
CA ASP A 6 -12.80 1.80 -16.89
C ASP A 6 -12.35 2.66 -15.70
N MET A 7 -13.21 2.81 -14.70
CA MET A 7 -12.90 3.52 -13.46
C MET A 7 -11.74 2.85 -12.71
N PHE A 8 -11.79 1.52 -12.53
CA PHE A 8 -10.71 0.76 -11.90
C PHE A 8 -9.39 0.91 -12.67
N LEU A 9 -9.42 0.76 -14.00
CA LEU A 9 -8.22 0.92 -14.83
C LEU A 9 -7.63 2.33 -14.74
N LYS A 10 -8.48 3.36 -14.74
CA LYS A 10 -8.05 4.76 -14.60
C LYS A 10 -7.34 4.98 -13.26
N VAL A 11 -7.93 4.51 -12.16
CA VAL A 11 -7.33 4.62 -10.83
C VAL A 11 -6.04 3.80 -10.73
N PHE A 12 -6.04 2.57 -11.24
CA PHE A 12 -4.86 1.70 -11.23
C PHE A 12 -3.67 2.34 -11.97
N LYS A 13 -3.91 2.94 -13.15
CA LYS A 13 -2.88 3.69 -13.89
C LYS A 13 -2.36 4.88 -13.08
N PHE A 14 -3.22 5.57 -12.34
CA PHE A 14 -2.84 6.71 -11.51
C PHE A 14 -1.98 6.29 -10.31
N VAL A 15 -2.33 5.19 -9.64
CA VAL A 15 -1.58 4.68 -8.48
C VAL A 15 -0.45 3.71 -8.84
N ARG A 16 -0.10 3.53 -10.12
CA ARG A 16 0.94 2.58 -10.53
C ARG A 16 2.26 2.74 -9.79
N LEU A 17 2.66 3.99 -9.53
CA LEU A 17 3.93 4.31 -8.89
C LEU A 17 3.97 3.83 -7.42
N PRO A 18 3.00 4.19 -6.55
CA PRO A 18 2.99 3.67 -5.19
C PRO A 18 2.83 2.16 -5.14
N LEU A 19 2.11 1.53 -6.08
CA LEU A 19 2.05 0.06 -6.15
C LEU A 19 3.44 -0.56 -6.39
N ILE A 20 4.22 -0.01 -7.33
CA ILE A 20 5.60 -0.45 -7.58
C ILE A 20 6.47 -0.25 -6.34
N VAL A 21 6.36 0.90 -5.68
CA VAL A 21 7.13 1.17 -4.45
C VAL A 21 6.77 0.18 -3.35
N ILE A 22 5.49 -0.08 -3.11
CA ILE A 22 5.01 -1.07 -2.12
C ILE A 22 5.55 -2.46 -2.45
N PHE A 23 5.52 -2.86 -3.72
CA PHE A 23 6.07 -4.13 -4.18
C PHE A 23 7.57 -4.24 -3.86
N ILE A 24 8.35 -3.21 -4.21
CA ILE A 24 9.80 -3.18 -3.93
C ILE A 24 10.07 -3.25 -2.43
N VAL A 25 9.33 -2.49 -1.62
CA VAL A 25 9.48 -2.48 -0.15
C VAL A 25 9.16 -3.86 0.44
N ALA A 26 8.07 -4.49 0.02
CA ALA A 26 7.67 -5.81 0.48
C ALA A 26 8.69 -6.89 0.10
N LEU A 27 9.16 -6.89 -1.15
CA LEU A 27 10.15 -7.85 -1.65
C LEU A 27 11.52 -7.64 -1.00
N SER A 28 11.93 -6.39 -0.78
CA SER A 28 13.17 -6.06 -0.07
C SER A 28 13.12 -6.58 1.37
N ARG A 29 11.99 -6.39 2.07
CA ARG A 29 11.81 -6.95 3.42
C ARG A 29 11.83 -8.47 3.44
N PHE A 30 11.22 -9.12 2.45
CA PHE A 30 11.26 -10.58 2.31
C PHE A 30 12.70 -11.07 2.13
N THR A 31 13.41 -10.54 1.14
CA THR A 31 14.78 -10.95 0.76
C THR A 31 15.80 -10.69 1.88
N ILE A 32 15.71 -9.56 2.56
CA ILE A 32 16.56 -9.25 3.72
C ILE A 32 16.28 -10.21 4.88
N GLY A 33 15.00 -10.50 5.16
CA GLY A 33 14.61 -11.42 6.24
C GLY A 33 15.11 -12.85 5.99
N ILE A 34 14.92 -13.40 4.79
CA ILE A 34 15.43 -14.74 4.45
C ILE A 34 16.97 -14.80 4.49
N SER A 35 17.66 -13.68 4.27
CA SER A 35 19.12 -13.58 4.35
C SER A 35 19.65 -13.55 5.81
N GLY A 36 18.77 -13.64 6.81
CA GLY A 36 19.15 -13.73 8.22
C GLY A 36 19.51 -12.41 8.89
N VAL A 37 19.17 -11.27 8.27
CA VAL A 37 19.42 -9.95 8.86
C VAL A 37 18.49 -9.73 10.06
N PRO A 38 19.01 -9.36 11.24
CA PRO A 38 18.19 -9.19 12.45
C PRO A 38 17.12 -8.12 12.26
N TYR A 39 15.87 -8.49 12.57
CA TYR A 39 14.73 -7.59 12.46
C TYR A 39 14.69 -6.54 13.59
N ALA A 40 15.10 -6.88 14.81
CA ALA A 40 15.20 -5.98 15.96
C ALA A 40 16.65 -5.87 16.47
N PRO A 41 17.12 -4.70 16.98
CA PRO A 41 16.40 -3.43 17.11
C PRO A 41 16.55 -2.50 15.89
N ARG A 42 17.35 -2.87 14.88
CA ARG A 42 17.77 -1.98 13.78
C ARG A 42 16.98 -2.12 12.47
N GLY A 43 15.96 -2.99 12.40
CA GLY A 43 15.15 -3.21 11.19
C GLY A 43 13.76 -2.55 11.17
N ASN A 44 13.32 -1.92 12.28
CA ASN A 44 11.92 -1.56 12.47
C ASN A 44 11.44 -0.38 11.58
N ALA A 45 12.26 0.66 11.36
CA ALA A 45 11.74 1.91 10.78
C ALA A 45 11.95 2.14 9.26
N MET A 46 12.96 1.55 8.61
CA MET A 46 13.33 2.04 7.27
C MET A 46 12.38 1.61 6.12
N PHE A 47 11.57 0.57 6.29
CA PHE A 47 10.77 -0.03 5.21
C PHE A 47 9.41 -0.58 5.67
N SER A 48 8.66 0.21 6.46
CA SER A 48 7.32 -0.21 6.90
C SER A 48 6.31 -0.16 5.75
N ILE A 49 5.86 -1.34 5.29
CA ILE A 49 4.82 -1.48 4.24
C ILE A 49 3.55 -0.72 4.64
N VAL A 50 3.17 -0.80 5.93
CA VAL A 50 2.00 -0.10 6.49
C VAL A 50 2.15 1.42 6.37
N ALA A 51 3.31 1.96 6.76
CA ALA A 51 3.56 3.39 6.62
C ALA A 51 3.57 3.81 5.13
N THR A 52 4.17 2.99 4.26
CA THR A 52 4.21 3.23 2.82
C THR A 52 2.80 3.29 2.22
N MET A 53 1.90 2.35 2.55
CA MET A 53 0.53 2.36 2.02
C MET A 53 -0.30 3.54 2.55
N ILE A 54 -0.15 3.91 3.83
CA ILE A 54 -0.85 5.06 4.43
C ILE A 54 -0.37 6.37 3.80
N LEU A 55 0.95 6.57 3.71
CA LEU A 55 1.52 7.76 3.08
C LEU A 55 1.16 7.85 1.60
N SER A 56 1.18 6.72 0.89
CA SER A 56 0.76 6.67 -0.52
C SER A 56 -0.71 7.04 -0.67
N SER A 57 -1.59 6.51 0.18
CA SER A 57 -3.02 6.85 0.18
C SER A 57 -3.24 8.33 0.48
N PHE A 58 -2.47 8.89 1.42
CA PHE A 58 -2.50 10.31 1.72
C PHE A 58 -2.10 11.16 0.51
N TYR A 59 -0.90 10.95 -0.06
CA TYR A 59 -0.40 11.74 -1.18
C TYR A 59 -1.27 11.61 -2.43
N PHE A 60 -1.61 10.38 -2.83
CA PHE A 60 -2.40 10.15 -4.04
C PHE A 60 -3.87 10.52 -3.84
N GLY A 61 -4.38 10.49 -2.61
CA GLY A 61 -5.66 11.09 -2.25
C GLY A 61 -5.66 12.60 -2.46
N ALA A 62 -4.63 13.31 -1.99
CA ALA A 62 -4.51 14.77 -2.16
C ALA A 62 -4.44 15.16 -3.65
N LEU A 63 -3.69 14.40 -4.45
CA LEU A 63 -3.52 14.63 -5.90
C LEU A 63 -4.70 14.17 -6.75
N SER A 64 -5.64 13.39 -6.19
CA SER A 64 -6.72 12.75 -6.95
C SER A 64 -7.61 13.74 -7.72
N ALA A 65 -7.88 14.91 -7.12
CA ALA A 65 -8.75 15.92 -7.72
C ALA A 65 -8.05 16.69 -8.85
N SER A 66 -6.88 17.26 -8.57
CA SER A 66 -6.18 18.17 -9.49
C SER A 66 -5.42 17.44 -10.58
N VAL A 67 -4.76 16.33 -10.25
CA VAL A 67 -3.93 15.55 -11.18
C VAL A 67 -4.72 14.39 -11.78
N GLY A 68 -5.47 13.66 -10.95
CA GLY A 68 -6.26 12.52 -11.42
C GLY A 68 -7.57 12.89 -12.12
N ASN A 69 -8.08 14.10 -11.88
CA ASN A 69 -9.43 14.53 -12.26
C ASN A 69 -10.47 13.47 -11.85
N PHE A 70 -10.39 13.05 -10.59
CA PHE A 70 -11.22 12.03 -9.97
C PHE A 70 -12.39 12.66 -9.21
N ARG A 71 -13.51 11.95 -9.09
CA ARG A 71 -14.56 12.28 -8.13
C ARG A 71 -14.25 11.57 -6.80
N TRP A 72 -15.14 11.73 -5.83
CA TRP A 72 -14.95 11.17 -4.49
C TRP A 72 -14.90 9.63 -4.48
N VAL A 73 -15.68 8.96 -5.33
CA VAL A 73 -15.67 7.50 -5.43
C VAL A 73 -14.32 6.98 -5.92
N GLU A 74 -13.76 7.58 -6.98
CA GLU A 74 -12.43 7.22 -7.47
C GLU A 74 -11.33 7.58 -6.47
N THR A 75 -11.53 8.62 -5.65
CA THR A 75 -10.62 8.97 -4.55
C THR A 75 -10.62 7.91 -3.46
N ALA A 76 -11.79 7.44 -3.05
CA ALA A 76 -11.87 6.31 -2.12
C ALA A 76 -11.21 5.07 -2.74
N LEU A 77 -11.42 4.84 -4.04
CA LEU A 77 -10.82 3.72 -4.76
C LEU A 77 -9.28 3.78 -4.81
N VAL A 78 -8.67 4.98 -4.80
CA VAL A 78 -7.21 5.14 -4.66
C VAL A 78 -6.72 4.47 -3.37
N GLY A 79 -7.34 4.82 -2.23
CA GLY A 79 -6.95 4.25 -0.93
C GLY A 79 -7.23 2.75 -0.86
N PHE A 80 -8.36 2.30 -1.41
CA PHE A 80 -8.72 0.89 -1.49
C PHE A 80 -7.68 0.07 -2.26
N ILE A 81 -7.35 0.45 -3.51
CA ILE A 81 -6.42 -0.30 -4.36
C ILE A 81 -5.02 -0.36 -3.75
N ILE A 82 -4.55 0.75 -3.16
CA ILE A 82 -3.23 0.82 -2.52
C ILE A 82 -3.14 -0.14 -1.34
N ALA A 83 -4.15 -0.15 -0.46
CA ALA A 83 -4.18 -1.00 0.72
C ALA A 83 -4.36 -2.49 0.37
N GLU A 84 -5.31 -2.81 -0.51
CA GLU A 84 -5.56 -4.18 -0.95
C GLU A 84 -4.30 -4.80 -1.58
N PHE A 85 -3.62 -4.05 -2.44
CA PHE A 85 -2.38 -4.53 -3.03
C PHE A 85 -1.29 -4.78 -1.99
N ALA A 86 -1.15 -3.90 -1.00
CA ALA A 86 -0.18 -4.05 0.08
C ALA A 86 -0.49 -5.27 0.97
N GLU A 87 -1.72 -5.41 1.43
CA GLU A 87 -2.14 -6.52 2.29
C GLU A 87 -2.13 -7.85 1.54
N LEU A 88 -2.47 -7.87 0.25
CA LEU A 88 -2.35 -9.07 -0.58
C LEU A 88 -0.89 -9.53 -0.67
N LEU A 89 0.06 -8.61 -0.86
CA LEU A 89 1.48 -8.93 -0.83
C LEU A 89 1.92 -9.45 0.54
N ILE A 90 1.51 -8.81 1.63
CA ILE A 90 1.82 -9.26 2.99
C ILE A 90 1.28 -10.67 3.21
N TRP A 91 0.03 -10.93 2.82
CA TRP A 91 -0.61 -12.23 2.95
C TRP A 91 0.15 -13.30 2.15
N VAL A 92 0.44 -13.04 0.87
CA VAL A 92 1.16 -13.97 -0.01
C VAL A 92 2.57 -14.24 0.52
N LEU A 93 3.31 -13.23 0.95
CA LEU A 93 4.66 -13.40 1.49
C LEU A 93 4.66 -14.10 2.85
N THR A 94 3.61 -13.91 3.67
CA THR A 94 3.40 -14.69 4.90
C THR A 94 3.18 -16.15 4.55
N PHE A 95 2.30 -16.44 3.59
CA PHE A 95 2.01 -17.80 3.14
C PHE A 95 3.26 -18.50 2.55
N ILE A 96 4.00 -17.82 1.67
CA ILE A 96 5.27 -18.32 1.13
C ILE A 96 6.28 -18.59 2.25
N SER A 97 6.35 -17.71 3.26
CA SER A 97 7.25 -17.91 4.41
C SER A 97 6.89 -19.15 5.21
N LEU A 98 5.60 -19.43 5.39
CA LEU A 98 5.12 -20.63 6.10
C LEU A 98 5.44 -21.91 5.31
N VAL A 99 5.10 -21.95 4.02
CA VAL A 99 5.30 -23.12 3.16
C VAL A 99 6.80 -23.40 2.95
N GLY A 100 7.61 -22.36 2.78
CA GLY A 100 9.06 -22.46 2.63
C GLY A 100 9.83 -22.66 3.94
N ASN A 101 9.15 -22.68 5.09
CA ASN A 101 9.75 -22.75 6.42
C ASN A 101 10.83 -21.66 6.66
N PHE A 102 10.64 -20.48 6.09
CA PHE A 102 11.56 -19.34 6.20
C PHE A 102 11.39 -18.64 7.55
N ARG A 103 11.88 -19.26 8.63
CA ARG A 103 11.68 -18.78 10.02
C ARG A 103 12.26 -17.40 10.32
N ASN A 104 13.26 -16.97 9.56
CA ASN A 104 13.87 -15.64 9.68
C ASN A 104 13.15 -14.58 8.84
N SER A 105 12.13 -14.95 8.07
CA SER A 105 11.35 -14.02 7.26
C SER A 105 10.69 -12.96 8.13
N TYR A 106 10.74 -11.72 7.66
CA TYR A 106 10.02 -10.59 8.26
C TYR A 106 8.54 -10.92 8.53
N PHE A 107 7.90 -11.62 7.60
CA PHE A 107 6.45 -11.88 7.64
C PHE A 107 6.03 -12.90 8.71
N LEU A 108 6.99 -13.64 9.26
CA LEU A 108 6.78 -14.58 10.39
C LEU A 108 7.34 -14.05 11.71
N HIS A 109 7.95 -12.87 11.69
CA HIS A 109 8.53 -12.30 12.90
C HIS A 109 7.42 -11.92 13.88
N TRP A 110 7.58 -12.30 15.15
CA TRP A 110 6.58 -12.10 16.21
C TRP A 110 6.10 -10.65 16.32
N ASP A 111 7.01 -9.68 16.23
CA ASP A 111 6.69 -8.24 16.28
C ASP A 111 5.78 -7.80 15.11
N SER A 112 6.01 -8.34 13.91
CA SER A 112 5.19 -8.02 12.73
C SER A 112 3.76 -8.56 12.81
N LEU A 113 3.54 -9.54 13.69
CA LEU A 113 2.28 -10.24 13.92
C LEU A 113 1.66 -9.85 15.26
N ASN A 114 2.27 -8.92 16.01
CA ASN A 114 1.87 -8.56 17.37
C ASN A 114 1.76 -9.77 18.32
N LEU A 115 2.63 -10.76 18.15
CA LEU A 115 2.74 -11.93 19.01
C LEU A 115 3.70 -11.65 20.18
N LYS A 116 3.64 -12.49 21.22
CA LYS A 116 4.60 -12.46 22.32
C LYS A 116 6.03 -12.61 21.78
N GLU A 117 6.97 -11.89 22.37
CA GLU A 117 8.38 -11.95 22.00
C GLU A 117 8.91 -13.39 21.98
N GLY A 118 9.61 -13.74 20.90
CA GLY A 118 10.14 -15.08 20.66
C GLY A 118 9.12 -16.13 20.21
N ALA A 119 7.84 -15.77 20.06
CA ALA A 119 6.84 -16.70 19.55
C ALA A 119 7.15 -17.12 18.10
N ILE A 120 6.95 -18.40 17.81
CA ILE A 120 7.11 -18.96 16.47
C ILE A 120 5.75 -18.90 15.78
N ALA A 121 5.69 -18.18 14.67
CA ALA A 121 4.48 -18.10 13.86
C ALA A 121 4.19 -19.45 13.17
N ASP A 122 2.92 -19.84 13.18
CA ASP A 122 2.37 -20.98 12.46
C ASP A 122 1.30 -20.50 11.45
N TYR A 123 0.49 -21.42 10.91
CA TYR A 123 -0.58 -21.08 9.98
C TYR A 123 -1.66 -20.16 10.57
N GLN A 124 -1.79 -20.04 11.89
CA GLN A 124 -2.71 -19.10 12.53
C GLN A 124 -2.31 -17.65 12.25
N ALA A 125 -1.04 -17.38 11.89
CA ALA A 125 -0.58 -16.06 11.45
C ALA A 125 -1.33 -15.52 10.22
N LEU A 126 -1.95 -16.40 9.40
CA LEU A 126 -2.74 -15.99 8.24
C LEU A 126 -4.12 -15.42 8.63
N ILE A 127 -4.63 -15.72 9.82
CA ILE A 127 -5.93 -15.18 10.28
C ILE A 127 -5.89 -13.65 10.39
N PRO A 128 -4.99 -13.04 11.19
CA PRO A 128 -4.94 -11.59 11.28
C PRO A 128 -4.58 -10.93 9.95
N ARG A 129 -3.79 -11.59 9.07
CA ARG A 129 -3.52 -11.09 7.71
C ARG A 129 -4.77 -11.09 6.83
N THR A 130 -5.59 -12.13 6.95
CA THR A 130 -6.88 -12.19 6.23
C THR A 130 -7.82 -11.10 6.72
N VAL A 131 -7.87 -10.83 8.03
CA VAL A 131 -8.66 -9.72 8.58
C VAL A 131 -8.12 -8.37 8.09
N ALA A 132 -6.79 -8.22 8.00
CA ALA A 132 -6.15 -7.01 7.50
C ALA A 132 -6.54 -6.69 6.05
N LEU A 133 -6.70 -7.71 5.18
CA LEU A 133 -7.18 -7.53 3.80
C LEU A 133 -8.47 -6.70 3.74
N PHE A 134 -9.40 -6.90 4.68
CA PHE A 134 -10.68 -6.18 4.68
C PHE A 134 -10.67 -4.90 5.51
N THR A 135 -9.80 -4.80 6.51
CA THR A 135 -9.81 -3.67 7.47
C THR A 135 -8.85 -2.55 7.08
N ALA A 136 -7.68 -2.86 6.54
CA ALA A 136 -6.71 -1.85 6.10
C ALA A 136 -7.21 -0.95 4.97
N PRO A 137 -7.99 -1.45 3.97
CA PRO A 137 -8.56 -0.59 2.94
C PRO A 137 -9.50 0.47 3.48
N ILE A 138 -10.28 0.17 4.53
CA ILE A 138 -11.20 1.15 5.15
C ILE A 138 -10.42 2.36 5.65
N LEU A 139 -9.33 2.12 6.39
CA LEU A 139 -8.46 3.19 6.89
C LEU A 139 -7.85 3.99 5.73
N CYS A 140 -7.32 3.33 4.71
CA CYS A 140 -6.67 4.01 3.58
C CYS A 140 -7.66 4.79 2.70
N MET A 141 -8.90 4.30 2.54
CA MET A 141 -9.99 5.03 1.89
C MET A 141 -10.29 6.33 2.64
N ILE A 142 -10.41 6.25 3.98
CA ILE A 142 -10.65 7.43 4.83
C ILE A 142 -9.50 8.42 4.70
N VAL A 143 -8.25 7.94 4.80
CA VAL A 143 -7.05 8.77 4.65
C VAL A 143 -7.00 9.46 3.30
N ALA A 144 -7.30 8.76 2.20
CA ALA A 144 -7.31 9.33 0.85
C ALA A 144 -8.42 10.40 0.67
N CYS A 145 -9.61 10.17 1.25
CA CYS A 145 -10.70 11.14 1.22
C CYS A 145 -10.39 12.37 2.07
N ILE A 146 -9.86 12.20 3.28
CA ILE A 146 -9.45 13.32 4.16
C ILE A 146 -8.35 14.12 3.47
N SER A 147 -7.35 13.45 2.91
CA SER A 147 -6.23 14.14 2.26
C SER A 147 -6.68 14.94 1.03
N ARG A 148 -7.61 14.40 0.24
CA ARG A 148 -8.27 15.17 -0.82
C ARG A 148 -8.96 16.41 -0.27
N GLY A 149 -9.81 16.24 0.74
CA GLY A 149 -10.61 17.33 1.30
C GLY A 149 -9.76 18.47 1.84
N LEU A 150 -8.63 18.15 2.48
CA LEU A 150 -7.79 19.14 3.15
C LEU A 150 -6.67 19.70 2.26
N PHE A 151 -6.11 18.91 1.36
CA PHE A 151 -4.85 19.26 0.67
C PHE A 151 -4.95 19.33 -0.85
N SER A 152 -6.09 19.02 -1.46
CA SER A 152 -6.23 19.12 -2.94
C SER A 152 -6.05 20.53 -3.49
N SER A 153 -6.27 21.58 -2.68
CA SER A 153 -6.03 22.97 -3.06
C SER A 153 -4.55 23.33 -3.14
N LEU A 154 -3.69 22.61 -2.41
CA LEU A 154 -2.24 22.79 -2.43
C LEU A 154 -1.57 21.97 -3.54
N ALA A 155 -2.31 21.06 -4.16
CA ALA A 155 -1.80 20.21 -5.21
C ALA A 155 -1.56 21.01 -6.50
N PRO A 156 -0.50 20.68 -7.26
CA PRO A 156 -0.18 21.36 -8.50
C PRO A 156 -1.33 21.23 -9.50
N LYS A 157 -1.60 22.32 -10.22
CA LYS A 157 -2.55 22.31 -11.33
C LYS A 157 -1.86 21.70 -12.56
N PRO A 158 -2.59 20.95 -13.41
CA PRO A 158 -2.05 20.45 -14.66
C PRO A 158 -1.51 21.61 -15.51
N ALA A 159 -0.37 21.41 -16.17
CA ALA A 159 0.17 22.41 -17.09
C ALA A 159 -0.85 22.67 -18.21
N MET A 160 -1.17 23.95 -18.46
CA MET A 160 -2.00 24.30 -19.61
C MET A 160 -1.23 23.97 -20.88
N PRO A 161 -1.90 23.39 -21.91
CA PRO A 161 -1.24 23.15 -23.19
C PRO A 161 -0.70 24.49 -23.70
N SER A 162 0.59 24.54 -24.04
CA SER A 162 1.16 25.74 -24.65
C SER A 162 0.42 26.01 -25.95
N ASN A 163 -0.11 27.22 -26.14
CA ASN A 163 -0.66 27.71 -27.41
C ASN A 163 0.45 27.89 -28.48
N ALA A 164 1.27 26.86 -28.70
CA ALA A 164 2.27 26.81 -29.75
C ALA A 164 1.55 26.44 -31.06
N GLY A 165 0.89 27.42 -31.67
CA GLY A 165 0.20 27.21 -32.95
C GLY A 165 -0.78 28.30 -33.38
N GLN A 166 -0.73 29.51 -32.79
CA GLN A 166 -1.45 30.66 -33.33
C GLN A 166 -0.44 31.75 -33.71
N SER A 167 0.12 31.63 -34.91
CA SER A 167 0.77 32.69 -35.66
C SER A 167 0.34 32.60 -37.11
#